data_AF-A0A9W6ZEK7-F1
#
_entry.id   AF-A0A9W6ZEK7-F1
#
_cell.length_a   1.000
_cell.length_b   1.000
_cell.length_c   1.000
_cell.angle_alpha   90.00
_cell.angle_beta   90.00
_cell.angle_gamma   90.00
#
_symmetry.space_group_name_H-M   'P 1'
#
loop_
_entity.id
_entity.type
_entity.pdbx_description
1 polymer ?
#
loop_
_entity_poly.entity_id
_entity_poly.type
_entity_poly.pdbx_seq_one_letter_code
_entity_poly.pdbx_strand_id
1 'polypeptide(L)'
;MMLMPFLLLLAVAPLGTLASLPYPVATTYNSLDPQASAQFMIDYFGALSIPSNTTSCSSVTSSWVRFPTSNYEFHFISTPSLAADSFTFSDFEDYAHLSFGNLTEVSASTYTQFMDFHVGMITDDMTPFYQALKVGGVPFFMVGQYPSFFDLFVEIPGTATILEITSQRLDVPDAKISEWDICQVNGTSSSWKLDPQPLPNVSSSVARDGSRGESWPVINWRKTTMAAPHPALAEIFTIKHLGGKHVQQGHPGVWVRRCAKISWVEFEYPEGTYLPGGINYQFHFVDGYKYPPHEPEMTIETFAEKVEKEVRDFGGDSFDEFAHNRVTMWVDDLDYYAEQLVGNEFGVEWIFRTDGGGVYYLVIDSAGITGNVIELVSDKAPVGAADVKTWEEDLCQNSEQ
;
A
#
# COMPACT_ATOMS: atom_id res chain seq x y z
N MET A 1 -50.42 -46.37 5.35
CA MET A 1 -49.56 -45.17 5.25
C MET A 1 -48.37 -45.38 6.16
N MET A 2 -47.22 -45.73 5.58
CA MET A 2 -45.94 -45.81 6.29
C MET A 2 -45.13 -44.58 5.89
N LEU A 3 -44.82 -43.72 6.85
CA LEU A 3 -43.91 -42.58 6.71
C LEU A 3 -42.47 -43.12 6.78
N MET A 4 -41.73 -43.03 5.68
CA MET A 4 -40.29 -43.26 5.68
C MET A 4 -39.58 -42.04 6.28
N PRO A 5 -38.64 -42.23 7.22
CA PRO A 5 -37.80 -41.14 7.70
C PRO A 5 -36.77 -40.79 6.64
N PHE A 6 -36.81 -39.57 6.13
CA PHE A 6 -35.71 -38.98 5.37
C PHE A 6 -34.55 -38.75 6.34
N LEU A 7 -33.55 -39.63 6.28
CA LEU A 7 -32.28 -39.45 6.97
C LEU A 7 -31.51 -38.38 6.18
N LEU A 8 -31.59 -37.13 6.64
CA LEU A 8 -30.78 -36.03 6.11
C LEU A 8 -29.32 -36.27 6.56
N LEU A 9 -28.53 -36.93 5.72
CA LEU A 9 -27.07 -36.90 5.88
C LEU A 9 -26.60 -35.47 5.61
N LEU A 10 -26.41 -34.70 6.68
CA LEU A 10 -25.54 -33.53 6.63
C LEU A 10 -24.14 -34.07 6.34
N ALA A 11 -23.72 -33.98 5.07
CA ALA A 11 -22.33 -34.16 4.72
C ALA A 11 -21.55 -33.09 5.50
N VAL A 12 -20.82 -33.52 6.53
CA VAL A 12 -19.80 -32.69 7.15
C VAL A 12 -18.74 -32.54 6.07
N ALA A 13 -18.76 -31.41 5.35
CA ALA A 13 -17.66 -31.06 4.48
C ALA A 13 -16.38 -31.17 5.32
N PRO A 14 -15.34 -31.84 4.82
CA PRO A 14 -14.06 -31.88 5.53
C PRO A 14 -13.72 -30.44 5.90
N LEU A 15 -13.40 -30.21 7.17
CA LEU A 15 -12.87 -28.94 7.64
C LEU A 15 -11.62 -28.68 6.80
N GLY A 16 -11.78 -27.89 5.73
CA GLY A 16 -10.68 -27.46 4.90
C GLY A 16 -9.66 -26.82 5.82
N THR A 17 -8.38 -27.05 5.54
CA THR A 17 -7.31 -26.26 6.13
C THR A 17 -7.68 -24.79 5.91
N LEU A 18 -7.90 -24.05 7.00
CA LEU A 18 -8.13 -22.60 6.90
C LEU A 18 -6.94 -22.03 6.15
N ALA A 19 -7.18 -21.32 5.05
CA ALA A 19 -6.12 -20.65 4.31
C ALA A 19 -5.38 -19.71 5.26
N SER A 20 -4.06 -19.62 5.12
CA SER A 20 -3.28 -18.64 5.89
C SER A 20 -3.72 -17.24 5.52
N LEU A 21 -3.77 -16.33 6.50
CA LEU A 21 -4.08 -14.95 6.21
C LEU A 21 -2.97 -14.31 5.36
N PRO A 22 -3.31 -13.42 4.41
CA PRO A 22 -2.32 -12.78 3.57
C PRO A 22 -1.37 -11.96 4.44
N TYR A 23 -0.06 -12.02 4.18
CA TYR A 23 0.94 -11.18 4.84
C TYR A 23 1.72 -10.31 3.86
N PRO A 24 1.99 -9.04 4.17
CA PRO A 24 2.65 -8.12 3.24
C PRO A 24 4.10 -8.54 2.99
N VAL A 25 4.49 -8.59 1.71
CA VAL A 25 5.87 -8.93 1.31
C VAL A 25 6.52 -7.84 0.46
N ALA A 26 5.73 -7.15 -0.35
CA ALA A 26 6.24 -6.09 -1.20
C ALA A 26 5.16 -5.05 -1.51
N THR A 27 5.61 -3.90 -1.98
CA THR A 27 4.80 -2.99 -2.79
C THR A 27 5.51 -2.74 -4.09
N THR A 28 4.75 -2.68 -5.18
CA THR A 28 5.24 -2.30 -6.49
C THR A 28 4.67 -0.92 -6.82
N TYR A 29 5.48 -0.10 -7.47
CA TYR A 29 5.07 1.20 -7.98
C TYR A 29 5.54 1.36 -9.43
N ASN A 30 4.67 1.92 -10.26
CA ASN A 30 5.15 2.48 -11.51
C ASN A 30 6.08 3.67 -11.19
N SER A 31 7.16 3.80 -11.93
CA SER A 31 8.18 4.81 -11.71
C SER A 31 8.71 5.35 -13.03
N LEU A 32 8.78 6.68 -13.15
CA LEU A 32 9.43 7.35 -14.27
C LEU A 32 10.96 7.17 -14.25
N ASP A 33 11.54 6.88 -13.08
CA ASP A 33 12.95 6.53 -12.91
C ASP A 33 13.12 5.50 -11.77
N PRO A 34 13.01 4.19 -12.10
CA PRO A 34 13.15 3.13 -11.10
C PRO A 34 14.49 3.18 -10.35
N GLN A 35 15.57 3.57 -11.02
CA GLN A 35 16.90 3.63 -10.41
C GLN A 35 16.97 4.75 -9.39
N ALA A 36 16.48 5.95 -9.71
CA ALA A 36 16.43 7.06 -8.75
C ALA A 36 15.53 6.74 -7.55
N SER A 37 14.39 6.08 -7.79
CA SER A 37 13.48 5.63 -6.73
C SER A 37 14.17 4.65 -5.77
N ALA A 38 14.87 3.65 -6.31
CA ALA A 38 15.63 2.70 -5.52
C ALA A 38 16.78 3.36 -4.75
N GLN A 39 17.53 4.24 -5.42
CA GLN A 39 18.65 4.96 -4.80
C GLN A 39 18.17 5.85 -3.65
N PHE A 40 17.01 6.50 -3.80
CA PHE A 40 16.37 7.28 -2.75
C PHE A 40 16.09 6.43 -1.49
N MET A 41 15.54 5.22 -1.67
CA MET A 41 15.29 4.30 -0.57
C MET A 41 16.58 3.82 0.12
N ILE A 42 17.67 3.64 -0.64
CA ILE A 42 18.97 3.27 -0.11
C ILE A 42 19.58 4.42 0.71
N ASP A 43 19.61 5.62 0.13
CA ASP A 43 20.30 6.78 0.70
C ASP A 43 19.62 7.32 1.96
N TYR A 44 18.28 7.31 2.00
CA TYR A 44 17.53 7.97 3.07
C TYR A 44 16.82 7.03 4.04
N PHE A 45 16.72 5.74 3.71
CA PHE A 45 15.99 4.77 4.55
C PHE A 45 16.78 3.50 4.86
N GLY A 46 18.02 3.37 4.35
CA GLY A 46 18.86 2.21 4.62
C GLY A 46 18.38 0.92 3.99
N ALA A 47 17.58 1.02 2.91
CA ALA A 47 17.22 -0.14 2.12
C ALA A 47 18.48 -0.74 1.43
N LEU A 48 18.40 -2.01 1.05
CA LEU A 48 19.45 -2.69 0.30
C LEU A 48 18.94 -2.96 -1.11
N SER A 49 19.75 -2.63 -2.12
CA SER A 49 19.50 -3.10 -3.48
C SER A 49 19.50 -4.63 -3.51
N ILE A 50 18.51 -5.20 -4.17
CA ILE A 50 18.40 -6.62 -4.47
C ILE A 50 18.27 -6.83 -5.99
N PRO A 51 18.66 -7.99 -6.52
CA PRO A 51 18.41 -8.30 -7.93
C PRO A 51 16.92 -8.21 -8.25
N SER A 52 16.59 -7.59 -9.38
CA SER A 52 15.25 -7.69 -9.95
C SER A 52 15.08 -9.05 -10.62
N ASN A 53 13.92 -9.69 -10.39
CA ASN A 53 13.53 -10.88 -11.14
C ASN A 53 12.78 -10.53 -12.44
N THR A 54 12.60 -9.24 -12.75
CA THR A 54 12.04 -8.83 -14.03
C THR A 54 13.04 -9.09 -15.14
N THR A 55 12.65 -9.90 -16.11
CA THR A 55 13.48 -10.16 -17.30
C THR A 55 13.76 -8.86 -18.04
N SER A 56 15.04 -8.59 -18.27
CA SER A 56 15.45 -7.37 -18.95
C SER A 56 15.03 -7.41 -20.42
N CYS A 57 14.05 -6.61 -20.79
CA CYS A 57 13.75 -6.25 -22.18
C CYS A 57 13.91 -4.74 -22.38
N SER A 58 14.07 -4.29 -23.64
CA SER A 58 14.43 -2.90 -23.94
C SER A 58 13.40 -1.86 -23.51
N SER A 59 12.17 -2.27 -23.28
CA SER A 59 11.00 -1.45 -22.94
C SER A 59 10.70 -1.40 -21.45
N VAL A 60 11.38 -2.21 -20.63
CA VAL A 60 11.11 -2.34 -19.20
C VAL A 60 12.37 -2.06 -18.41
N THR A 61 12.29 -1.09 -17.50
CA THR A 61 13.34 -0.87 -16.50
C THR A 61 12.78 -1.16 -15.12
N SER A 62 13.59 -1.75 -14.25
CA SER A 62 13.17 -2.02 -12.87
C SER A 62 14.34 -1.91 -11.91
N SER A 63 14.04 -1.61 -10.66
CA SER A 63 15.01 -1.58 -9.57
C SER A 63 14.31 -1.93 -8.27
N TRP A 64 14.84 -2.91 -7.56
CA TRP A 64 14.22 -3.46 -6.35
C TRP A 64 15.12 -3.20 -5.16
N VAL A 65 14.49 -2.89 -4.03
CA VAL A 65 15.17 -2.72 -2.75
C VAL A 65 14.43 -3.48 -1.66
N ARG A 66 15.15 -3.89 -0.62
CA ARG A 66 14.62 -4.60 0.53
C ARG A 66 15.08 -3.94 1.83
N PHE A 67 14.15 -3.80 2.78
CA PHE A 67 14.53 -3.40 4.14
C PHE A 67 15.14 -4.57 4.91
N PRO A 68 16.36 -4.43 5.47
CA PRO A 68 17.05 -5.54 6.14
C PRO A 68 16.30 -6.16 7.31
N THR A 69 15.46 -5.37 7.98
CA THR A 69 14.86 -5.74 9.26
C THR A 69 13.49 -6.38 9.12
N SER A 70 12.70 -5.97 8.13
CA SER A 70 11.37 -6.52 7.84
C SER A 70 11.36 -7.50 6.66
N ASN A 71 12.43 -7.54 5.86
CA ASN A 71 12.46 -8.18 4.54
C ASN A 71 11.39 -7.67 3.55
N TYR A 72 10.72 -6.56 3.88
CA TYR A 72 9.75 -5.94 2.99
C TYR A 72 10.45 -5.33 1.78
N GLU A 73 9.85 -5.51 0.61
CA GLU A 73 10.44 -5.07 -0.65
C GLU A 73 9.68 -3.89 -1.25
N PHE A 74 10.43 -3.04 -1.93
CA PHE A 74 9.90 -2.02 -2.82
C PHE A 74 10.39 -2.36 -4.22
N HIS A 75 9.44 -2.54 -5.14
CA HIS A 75 9.72 -2.79 -6.54
C HIS A 75 9.35 -1.53 -7.33
N PHE A 76 10.34 -0.92 -7.99
CA PHE A 76 10.10 0.18 -8.91
C PHE A 76 10.23 -0.35 -10.32
N ILE A 77 9.25 -0.06 -11.17
CA ILE A 77 9.20 -0.54 -12.54
C ILE A 77 8.69 0.55 -13.45
N SER A 78 9.24 0.62 -14.66
CA SER A 78 8.82 1.53 -15.72
C SER A 78 8.47 0.71 -16.95
N THR A 79 7.26 0.89 -17.45
CA THR A 79 6.73 0.20 -18.64
C THR A 79 6.08 1.19 -19.61
N PRO A 80 6.81 2.17 -20.14
CA PRO A 80 6.22 3.21 -21.01
C PRO A 80 5.57 2.64 -22.28
N SER A 81 5.90 1.41 -22.70
CA SER A 81 5.23 0.73 -23.82
C SER A 81 3.81 0.25 -23.50
N LEU A 82 3.42 0.20 -22.21
CA LEU A 82 2.08 -0.15 -21.75
C LEU A 82 1.23 1.11 -21.47
N ALA A 83 1.77 2.30 -21.76
CA ALA A 83 1.06 3.55 -21.55
C ALA A 83 -0.08 3.70 -22.55
N ALA A 84 -1.25 4.12 -22.07
CA ALA A 84 -2.38 4.44 -22.93
C ALA A 84 -2.21 5.84 -23.55
N ASP A 85 -2.62 6.01 -24.81
CA ASP A 85 -2.56 7.31 -25.51
C ASP A 85 -3.41 8.40 -24.84
N SER A 86 -4.45 8.02 -24.10
CA SER A 86 -5.42 8.91 -23.45
C SER A 86 -4.92 9.50 -22.13
N PHE A 87 -4.17 8.71 -21.37
CA PHE A 87 -3.70 9.06 -20.03
C PHE A 87 -2.57 8.12 -19.60
N THR A 88 -1.37 8.68 -19.47
CA THR A 88 -0.16 7.97 -19.09
C THR A 88 0.13 8.11 -17.60
N PHE A 89 1.01 7.27 -17.07
CA PHE A 89 1.52 7.43 -15.71
C PHE A 89 2.32 8.72 -15.54
N SER A 90 2.98 9.21 -16.60
CA SER A 90 3.64 10.53 -16.58
C SER A 90 2.61 11.65 -16.37
N ASP A 91 1.44 11.57 -17.01
CA ASP A 91 0.37 12.56 -16.80
C ASP A 91 -0.17 12.53 -15.37
N PHE A 92 -0.25 11.33 -14.77
CA PHE A 92 -0.61 11.17 -13.37
C PHE A 92 0.44 11.74 -12.42
N GLU A 93 1.73 11.48 -12.66
CA GLU A 93 2.82 12.00 -11.83
C GLU A 93 2.88 13.52 -11.86
N ASP A 94 2.77 14.13 -13.04
CA ASP A 94 2.67 15.58 -13.20
C ASP A 94 1.48 16.15 -12.40
N TYR A 95 0.31 15.50 -12.50
CA TYR A 95 -0.89 15.91 -11.77
C TYR A 95 -0.73 15.77 -10.25
N ALA A 96 -0.13 14.67 -9.78
CA ALA A 96 0.12 14.41 -8.38
C ALA A 96 1.11 15.42 -7.79
N HIS A 97 2.21 15.70 -8.48
CA HIS A 97 3.18 16.74 -8.10
C HIS A 97 2.55 18.14 -8.05
N LEU A 98 1.72 18.48 -9.04
CA LEU A 98 0.95 19.73 -9.01
C LEU A 98 0.02 19.78 -7.79
N SER A 99 -0.52 18.64 -7.38
CA SER A 99 -1.42 18.51 -6.23
C SER A 99 -0.71 18.53 -4.88
N PHE A 100 0.45 17.91 -4.76
CA PHE A 100 1.24 17.92 -3.52
C PHE A 100 1.92 19.26 -3.30
N GLY A 101 2.36 19.90 -4.39
CA GLY A 101 3.23 21.06 -4.36
C GLY A 101 4.56 20.74 -3.66
N ASN A 102 5.14 21.74 -3.01
CA ASN A 102 6.33 21.53 -2.20
C ASN A 102 5.93 20.90 -0.86
N LEU A 103 6.31 19.63 -0.62
CA LEU A 103 6.01 18.94 0.64
C LEU A 103 6.49 19.69 1.89
N THR A 104 7.54 20.52 1.80
CA THR A 104 7.99 21.34 2.95
C THR A 104 6.98 22.41 3.37
N GLU A 105 6.05 22.75 2.49
CA GLU A 105 5.00 23.75 2.68
C GLU A 105 3.64 23.09 2.97
N VAL A 106 3.58 21.76 3.01
CA VAL A 106 2.35 21.01 3.31
C VAL A 106 1.94 21.21 4.76
N SER A 107 0.64 21.36 4.94
CA SER A 107 -0.09 21.54 6.19
C SER A 107 -1.41 20.79 6.08
N ALA A 108 -2.16 20.69 7.18
CA ALA A 108 -3.52 20.14 7.13
C ALA A 108 -4.44 20.86 6.12
N SER A 109 -4.16 22.13 5.78
CA SER A 109 -4.93 22.89 4.78
C SER A 109 -4.50 22.70 3.33
N THR A 110 -3.31 22.14 3.10
CA THR A 110 -2.71 21.94 1.76
C THR A 110 -2.46 20.46 1.44
N TYR A 111 -2.73 19.55 2.37
CA TYR A 111 -2.74 18.12 2.10
C TYR A 111 -3.80 17.79 1.04
N THR A 112 -3.51 16.81 0.19
CA THR A 112 -4.44 16.36 -0.85
C THR A 112 -4.76 14.87 -0.77
N GLN A 113 -5.91 14.46 -1.31
CA GLN A 113 -6.33 13.06 -1.34
C GLN A 113 -5.31 12.13 -2.01
N PHE A 114 -4.52 12.64 -2.96
CA PHE A 114 -3.51 11.83 -3.65
C PHE A 114 -2.34 11.49 -2.73
N MET A 115 -2.15 12.26 -1.64
CA MET A 115 -1.15 11.94 -0.62
C MET A 115 -1.56 10.73 0.20
N ASP A 116 -2.84 10.31 0.15
CA ASP A 116 -3.33 9.05 0.74
C ASP A 116 -2.98 7.81 -0.12
N PHE A 117 -2.29 7.97 -1.26
CA PHE A 117 -1.54 6.88 -1.88
C PHE A 117 -0.18 6.73 -1.20
N HIS A 118 -0.14 5.95 -0.11
CA HIS A 118 1.11 5.74 0.61
C HIS A 118 1.24 4.38 1.28
N VAL A 119 2.49 3.94 1.43
CA VAL A 119 2.85 2.86 2.34
C VAL A 119 3.33 3.44 3.65
N GLY A 120 2.78 2.91 4.75
CA GLY A 120 3.14 3.28 6.11
C GLY A 120 4.11 2.28 6.70
N MET A 121 5.23 2.80 7.19
CA MET A 121 6.26 2.08 7.91
C MET A 121 6.29 2.53 9.38
N ILE A 122 6.80 1.70 10.27
CA ILE A 122 7.02 2.03 11.68
C ILE A 122 8.49 1.84 12.06
N THR A 123 9.01 2.76 12.87
CA THR A 123 10.37 2.71 13.44
C THR A 123 10.36 3.05 14.93
N ASP A 124 11.32 2.49 15.67
CA ASP A 124 11.54 2.80 17.09
C ASP A 124 12.15 4.19 17.30
N ASP A 125 12.84 4.73 16.30
CA ASP A 125 13.45 6.06 16.33
C ASP A 125 13.40 6.68 14.93
N MET A 126 12.69 7.80 14.78
CA MET A 126 12.59 8.54 13.50
C MET A 126 13.76 9.50 13.27
N THR A 127 14.54 9.82 14.31
CA THR A 127 15.56 10.88 14.30
C THR A 127 16.55 10.74 13.13
N PRO A 128 17.10 9.55 12.82
CA PRO A 128 18.06 9.40 11.72
C PRO A 128 17.45 9.68 10.34
N PHE A 129 16.22 9.24 10.08
CA PHE A 129 15.52 9.50 8.82
C PHE A 129 15.26 10.99 8.62
N TYR A 130 14.75 11.67 9.67
CA TYR A 130 14.57 13.12 9.65
C TYR A 130 15.87 13.86 9.32
N GLN A 131 16.97 13.50 9.97
CA GLN A 131 18.26 14.16 9.78
C GLN A 131 18.81 13.93 8.39
N ALA A 132 18.74 12.70 7.86
CA ALA A 132 19.19 12.37 6.51
C ALA A 132 18.43 13.20 5.46
N LEU A 133 17.10 13.24 5.53
CA LEU A 133 16.27 14.03 4.61
C LEU A 133 16.58 15.53 4.71
N LYS A 134 16.71 16.08 5.93
CA LYS A 134 17.05 17.49 6.16
C LYS A 134 18.42 17.85 5.60
N VAL A 135 19.43 16.98 5.76
CA VAL A 135 20.79 17.19 5.22
C VAL A 135 20.81 17.07 3.70
N GLY A 136 20.05 16.13 3.14
CA GLY A 136 19.90 15.94 1.69
C GLY A 136 19.07 17.01 0.99
N GLY A 137 18.38 17.88 1.75
CA GLY A 137 17.47 18.88 1.20
C GLY A 137 16.23 18.26 0.56
N VAL A 138 15.83 17.07 0.98
CA VAL A 138 14.64 16.38 0.49
C VAL A 138 13.40 17.05 1.09
N PRO A 139 12.39 17.45 0.29
CA PRO A 139 11.13 17.96 0.82
C PRO A 139 10.35 16.87 1.56
N PHE A 140 9.94 17.16 2.80
CA PHE A 140 9.05 16.31 3.58
C PHE A 140 8.21 17.19 4.51
N PHE A 141 7.11 16.65 5.03
CA PHE A 141 6.40 17.25 6.16
C PHE A 141 6.20 16.26 7.29
N MET A 142 5.93 16.79 8.47
CA MET A 142 5.69 16.00 9.65
C MET A 142 4.43 16.44 10.36
N VAL A 143 3.76 15.47 10.98
CA VAL A 143 2.57 15.70 11.77
C VAL A 143 2.66 14.96 13.09
N GLY A 144 2.07 15.55 14.13
CA GLY A 144 1.86 14.85 15.40
C GLY A 144 0.53 14.10 15.38
N GLN A 145 0.55 12.82 15.71
CA GLN A 145 -0.62 11.98 15.93
C GLN A 145 -0.84 11.68 17.42
N TYR A 146 -2.11 11.66 17.83
CA TYR A 146 -2.52 11.33 19.19
C TYR A 146 -2.37 9.82 19.48
N PRO A 147 -1.94 9.41 20.69
CA PRO A 147 -1.50 10.27 21.80
C PRO A 147 -0.02 10.68 21.76
N SER A 148 0.85 10.02 20.99
CA SER A 148 2.30 10.32 21.02
C SER A 148 3.07 9.78 19.81
N PHE A 149 2.45 9.74 18.63
CA PHE A 149 3.15 9.35 17.41
C PHE A 149 3.53 10.59 16.59
N PHE A 150 4.62 10.48 15.86
CA PHE A 150 5.00 11.38 14.79
C PHE A 150 4.88 10.60 13.50
N ASP A 151 4.33 11.23 12.46
CA ASP A 151 4.49 10.73 11.11
C ASP A 151 5.33 11.71 10.31
N LEU A 152 6.23 11.15 9.51
CA LEU A 152 7.00 11.84 8.50
C LEU A 152 6.52 11.32 7.15
N PHE A 153 6.15 12.24 6.27
CA PHE A 153 5.69 11.95 4.92
C PHE A 153 6.66 12.54 3.92
N VAL A 154 7.11 11.70 2.99
CA VAL A 154 8.02 12.08 1.92
C VAL A 154 7.60 11.41 0.63
N GLU A 155 7.79 12.08 -0.49
CA GLU A 155 7.55 11.47 -1.80
C GLU A 155 8.71 10.57 -2.22
N ILE A 156 8.39 9.42 -2.80
CA ILE A 156 9.37 8.59 -3.51
C ILE A 156 9.48 9.15 -4.95
N PRO A 157 10.65 9.63 -5.39
CA PRO A 157 10.80 10.34 -6.66
C PRO A 157 10.24 9.54 -7.86
N GLY A 158 9.45 10.18 -8.71
CA GLY A 158 8.97 9.59 -9.96
C GLY A 158 7.86 8.56 -9.81
N THR A 159 7.27 8.40 -8.61
CA THR A 159 6.21 7.39 -8.34
C THR A 159 4.85 8.00 -7.98
N ALA A 160 4.77 9.31 -7.79
CA ALA A 160 3.59 10.00 -7.24
C ALA A 160 3.08 9.43 -5.89
N THR A 161 3.92 8.66 -5.20
CA THR A 161 3.57 7.92 -3.99
C THR A 161 4.31 8.50 -2.80
N ILE A 162 3.60 8.59 -1.67
CA ILE A 162 4.18 9.03 -0.41
C ILE A 162 4.66 7.80 0.40
N LEU A 163 5.78 7.93 1.08
CA LEU A 163 6.25 7.05 2.14
C LEU A 163 5.94 7.72 3.48
N GLU A 164 5.14 7.07 4.31
CA GLU A 164 4.89 7.48 5.70
C GLU A 164 5.80 6.68 6.63
N ILE A 165 6.58 7.36 7.45
CA ILE A 165 7.31 6.75 8.57
C ILE A 165 6.63 7.19 9.86
N THR A 166 6.21 6.24 10.68
CA THR A 166 5.61 6.49 12.00
C THR A 166 6.60 6.13 13.12
N SER A 167 6.68 6.95 14.16
CA SER A 167 7.45 6.62 15.38
C SER A 167 6.91 7.32 16.61
N GLN A 168 7.17 6.78 17.80
CA GLN A 168 6.92 7.46 19.07
C GLN A 168 8.08 8.35 19.52
N ARG A 169 9.22 8.26 18.83
CA ARG A 169 10.45 8.95 19.22
C ARG A 169 11.00 9.81 18.09
N LEU A 170 11.27 11.06 18.43
CA LEU A 170 11.94 12.04 17.59
C LEU A 170 12.76 12.99 18.48
N ASP A 171 14.07 12.79 18.52
CA ASP A 171 14.99 13.56 19.37
C ASP A 171 15.51 14.80 18.64
N VAL A 172 14.60 15.56 18.05
CA VAL A 172 14.90 16.77 17.27
C VAL A 172 14.08 17.94 17.79
N PRO A 173 14.60 18.74 18.73
CA PRO A 173 13.85 19.81 19.40
C PRO A 173 13.34 20.91 18.45
N ASP A 174 13.98 21.10 17.31
CA ASP A 174 13.64 22.10 16.28
C ASP A 174 12.85 21.51 15.10
N ALA A 175 12.37 20.27 15.20
CA ALA A 175 11.54 19.68 14.16
C ALA A 175 10.26 20.50 13.98
N LYS A 176 9.97 20.85 12.72
CA LYS A 176 8.70 21.50 12.35
C LYS A 176 7.63 20.41 12.28
N ILE A 177 6.79 20.34 13.31
CA ILE A 177 5.70 19.37 13.41
C ILE A 177 4.41 20.15 13.30
N SER A 178 3.63 19.85 12.26
CA SER A 178 2.31 20.45 12.07
C SER A 178 1.30 19.82 13.05
N GLU A 179 0.41 20.66 13.59
CA GLU A 179 -0.77 20.14 14.28
C GLU A 179 -1.70 19.53 13.23
N TRP A 180 -2.06 18.25 13.41
CA TRP A 180 -2.98 17.57 12.53
C TRP A 180 -4.38 17.62 13.09
N ASP A 181 -5.26 18.34 12.42
CA ASP A 181 -6.69 18.16 12.60
C ASP A 181 -7.37 18.16 11.23
N ILE A 182 -7.48 16.95 10.68
CA ILE A 182 -8.13 16.65 9.40
C ILE A 182 -9.60 17.13 9.36
N CYS A 183 -10.20 17.43 10.51
CA CYS A 183 -11.57 17.86 10.67
C CYS A 183 -11.75 19.34 11.02
N GLN A 184 -10.69 20.08 11.37
CA GLN A 184 -10.80 21.49 11.71
C GLN A 184 -10.91 22.36 10.47
N VAL A 185 -12.16 22.60 10.08
CA VAL A 185 -12.53 23.74 9.24
C VAL A 185 -12.94 24.87 10.19
N ASN A 186 -12.15 25.95 10.24
CA ASN A 186 -12.42 27.22 10.94
C ASN A 186 -11.87 27.40 12.37
N GLY A 187 -10.60 27.11 12.62
CA GLY A 187 -9.83 27.78 13.68
C GLY A 187 -10.31 27.58 15.11
N THR A 188 -11.13 26.56 15.38
CA THR A 188 -11.41 26.13 16.75
C THR A 188 -10.36 25.11 17.13
N SER A 189 -9.15 25.60 17.43
CA SER A 189 -8.07 24.79 17.97
C SER A 189 -8.59 24.07 19.22
N SER A 190 -8.98 22.81 19.11
CA SER A 190 -8.91 21.94 20.26
C SER A 190 -7.43 21.88 20.60
N SER A 191 -7.04 22.65 21.62
CA SER A 191 -5.68 22.67 22.15
C SER A 191 -5.36 21.31 22.77
N TRP A 192 -5.15 20.31 21.90
CA TRP A 192 -4.59 19.02 22.28
C TRP A 192 -3.11 19.26 22.52
N LYS A 193 -2.80 19.73 23.72
CA LYS A 193 -1.42 19.69 24.20
C LYS A 193 -1.05 18.21 24.25
N LEU A 194 -0.04 17.82 23.47
CA LEU A 194 0.68 16.56 23.68
C LEU A 194 1.02 16.52 25.17
N ASP A 195 0.38 15.63 25.93
CA ASP A 195 0.82 15.30 27.28
C ASP A 195 1.91 14.25 27.08
N PRO A 196 3.20 14.59 27.32
CA PRO A 196 4.31 13.66 27.12
C PRO A 196 4.32 12.67 28.29
N GLN A 197 3.26 11.88 28.43
CA GLN A 197 3.34 10.66 29.23
C GLN A 197 4.12 9.65 28.38
N PRO A 198 5.28 9.17 28.84
CA PRO A 198 5.99 8.11 28.12
C PRO A 198 5.05 6.89 28.02
N LEU A 199 4.69 6.54 26.80
CA LEU A 199 3.97 5.29 26.53
C LEU A 199 4.83 4.11 27.01
N PRO A 200 4.22 2.99 27.43
CA PRO A 200 4.97 1.79 27.79
C PRO A 200 5.92 1.45 26.65
N ASN A 201 7.22 1.41 26.95
CA ASN A 201 8.29 1.12 25.99
C ASN A 201 7.86 -0.01 25.05
N VAL A 202 7.66 0.30 23.77
CA VAL A 202 7.74 -0.70 22.71
C VAL A 202 9.20 -1.11 22.66
N SER A 203 9.60 -2.07 23.50
CA SER A 203 10.98 -2.52 23.54
C SER A 203 11.26 -3.33 22.27
N SER A 204 11.74 -2.67 21.23
CA SER A 204 12.40 -3.31 20.09
C SER A 204 13.72 -3.91 20.60
N SER A 205 13.68 -5.04 21.30
CA SER A 205 14.89 -5.76 21.72
C SER A 205 15.57 -6.49 20.54
N VAL A 206 15.42 -5.99 19.32
CA VAL A 206 16.13 -6.49 18.14
C VAL A 206 17.58 -6.05 18.29
N ALA A 207 18.43 -7.01 18.64
CA ALA A 207 19.86 -6.80 18.85
C ALA A 207 20.49 -6.12 17.63
N ARG A 208 21.01 -4.91 17.83
CA ARG A 208 21.79 -4.18 16.82
C ARG A 208 23.10 -4.93 16.60
N ASP A 209 23.29 -5.52 15.43
CA ASP A 209 24.60 -6.03 15.01
C ASP A 209 25.49 -4.82 14.66
N GLY A 210 26.45 -4.52 15.53
CA GLY A 210 27.33 -3.36 15.44
C GLY A 210 28.40 -3.43 14.35
N SER A 211 28.33 -4.38 13.41
CA SER A 211 29.36 -4.57 12.39
C SER A 211 29.16 -3.73 11.11
N ARG A 212 28.07 -2.95 11.00
CA ARG A 212 27.84 -2.00 9.90
C ARG A 212 27.86 -0.59 10.48
N GLY A 213 28.90 0.19 10.14
CA GLY A 213 28.98 1.60 10.50
C GLY A 213 27.70 2.32 10.07
N GLU A 214 27.04 2.95 11.04
CA GLU A 214 25.72 3.57 10.94
C GLU A 214 24.60 2.57 10.61
N SER A 215 24.25 1.73 11.59
CA SER A 215 23.02 0.93 11.51
C SER A 215 21.81 1.87 11.56
N TRP A 216 21.11 2.03 10.44
CA TRP A 216 19.77 2.62 10.40
C TRP A 216 18.86 1.99 11.48
N PRO A 217 17.91 2.75 12.07
CA PRO A 217 16.89 2.19 12.95
C PRO A 217 16.11 1.05 12.28
N VAL A 218 15.46 0.24 13.10
CA VAL A 218 14.59 -0.82 12.59
C VAL A 218 13.39 -0.18 11.90
N ILE A 219 13.13 -0.55 10.64
CA ILE A 219 12.02 -0.04 9.84
C ILE A 219 11.18 -1.19 9.30
N ASN A 220 9.89 -1.11 9.58
CA ASN A 220 8.96 -2.21 9.50
C ASN A 220 7.71 -1.79 8.76
N TRP A 221 7.11 -2.68 7.98
CA TRP A 221 5.79 -2.39 7.42
C TRP A 221 4.77 -2.21 8.55
N ARG A 222 3.79 -1.33 8.34
CA ARG A 222 2.67 -1.08 9.25
C ARG A 222 1.35 -1.16 8.51
N LYS A 223 1.24 -0.43 7.40
CA LYS A 223 -0.01 -0.32 6.66
C LYS A 223 0.24 0.01 5.19
N THR A 224 -0.80 -0.18 4.37
CA THR A 224 -0.94 0.52 3.09
C THR A 224 -2.18 1.38 3.15
N THR A 225 -2.00 2.68 2.93
CA THR A 225 -3.10 3.61 2.74
C THR A 225 -3.40 3.73 1.25
N MET A 226 -4.68 3.66 0.92
CA MET A 226 -5.15 3.75 -0.44
C MET A 226 -6.21 4.84 -0.50
N ALA A 227 -5.98 5.81 -1.39
CA ALA A 227 -7.01 6.78 -1.71
C ALA A 227 -8.10 6.06 -2.50
N ALA A 228 -9.20 5.73 -1.82
CA ALA A 228 -10.22 4.81 -2.29
C ALA A 228 -11.51 5.59 -2.60
N PRO A 229 -12.13 5.43 -3.78
CA PRO A 229 -13.40 6.11 -4.09
C PRO A 229 -14.54 5.64 -3.19
N HIS A 230 -14.45 4.41 -2.67
CA HIS A 230 -15.48 3.79 -1.85
C HIS A 230 -14.91 3.06 -0.62
N PRO A 231 -14.40 3.78 0.42
CA PRO A 231 -13.70 3.16 1.56
C PRO A 231 -14.47 2.03 2.26
N ALA A 232 -15.79 2.21 2.43
CA ALA A 232 -16.63 1.18 3.06
C ALA A 232 -16.77 -0.08 2.19
N LEU A 233 -16.85 0.07 0.86
CA LEU A 233 -16.90 -1.10 -0.04
C LEU A 233 -15.55 -1.81 -0.07
N ALA A 234 -14.45 -1.06 -0.08
CA ALA A 234 -13.09 -1.60 0.02
C ALA A 234 -12.87 -2.40 1.32
N GLU A 235 -13.37 -1.90 2.45
CA GLU A 235 -13.36 -2.61 3.73
C GLU A 235 -14.14 -3.93 3.65
N ILE A 236 -15.40 -3.89 3.16
CA ILE A 236 -16.24 -5.09 3.05
C ILE A 236 -15.58 -6.11 2.10
N PHE A 237 -15.06 -5.66 0.96
CA PHE A 237 -14.32 -6.49 0.01
C PHE A 237 -13.15 -7.20 0.69
N THR A 238 -12.31 -6.44 1.40
CA THR A 238 -11.11 -6.97 2.07
C THR A 238 -11.48 -7.97 3.17
N ILE A 239 -12.50 -7.66 3.99
CA ILE A 239 -12.97 -8.58 5.03
C ILE A 239 -13.50 -9.88 4.41
N LYS A 240 -14.33 -9.76 3.37
CA LYS A 240 -15.01 -10.90 2.76
C LYS A 240 -14.05 -11.81 1.99
N HIS A 241 -13.19 -11.23 1.16
CA HIS A 241 -12.38 -12.00 0.21
C HIS A 241 -10.94 -12.22 0.67
N LEU A 242 -10.39 -11.34 1.53
CA LEU A 242 -9.01 -11.43 1.98
C LEU A 242 -8.87 -11.86 3.45
N GLY A 243 -10.00 -12.01 4.17
CA GLY A 243 -10.02 -12.49 5.56
C GLY A 243 -9.58 -11.44 6.59
N GLY A 244 -9.47 -10.17 6.18
CA GLY A 244 -9.18 -9.07 7.10
C GLY A 244 -10.31 -8.85 8.12
N LYS A 245 -10.04 -8.06 9.16
CA LYS A 245 -11.01 -7.70 10.21
C LYS A 245 -11.21 -6.20 10.30
N HIS A 246 -12.46 -5.80 10.49
CA HIS A 246 -12.79 -4.40 10.75
C HIS A 246 -12.06 -3.90 12.00
N VAL A 247 -11.40 -2.74 11.88
CA VAL A 247 -10.86 -2.01 13.01
C VAL A 247 -11.73 -0.80 13.28
N GLN A 248 -12.24 -0.71 14.51
CA GLN A 248 -12.98 0.46 14.94
C GLN A 248 -12.06 1.68 14.94
N GLN A 249 -12.48 2.73 14.23
CA GLN A 249 -11.76 3.99 14.17
C GLN A 249 -11.72 4.71 15.53
N GLY A 250 -10.54 5.16 15.91
CA GLY A 250 -10.33 5.97 17.11
C GLY A 250 -10.61 7.47 16.94
N HIS A 251 -10.78 7.97 15.71
CA HIS A 251 -10.90 9.40 15.45
C HIS A 251 -12.37 9.88 15.45
N PRO A 252 -12.77 10.75 16.39
CA PRO A 252 -14.08 11.39 16.34
C PRO A 252 -14.16 12.35 15.13
N GLY A 253 -15.18 12.20 14.27
CA GLY A 253 -15.42 13.11 13.14
C GLY A 253 -15.26 12.48 11.75
N VAL A 254 -14.71 11.28 11.66
CA VAL A 254 -14.81 10.46 10.44
C VAL A 254 -16.29 10.18 10.16
N TRP A 255 -16.71 10.22 8.89
CA TRP A 255 -18.12 10.15 8.43
C TRP A 255 -18.94 11.43 8.57
N VAL A 256 -18.36 12.52 9.08
CA VAL A 256 -18.92 13.84 8.85
C VAL A 256 -18.48 14.26 7.46
N ARG A 257 -19.41 14.72 6.60
CA ARG A 257 -19.17 15.24 5.23
C ARG A 257 -18.06 16.33 5.12
N ARG A 258 -17.43 16.73 6.22
CA ARG A 258 -16.49 17.84 6.32
C ARG A 258 -15.01 17.40 6.42
N CYS A 259 -14.70 16.11 6.53
CA CYS A 259 -13.31 15.64 6.72
C CYS A 259 -12.90 14.60 5.65
N ALA A 260 -13.01 13.32 5.95
CA ALA A 260 -12.77 12.20 5.06
C ALA A 260 -13.71 11.05 5.43
N LYS A 261 -14.04 10.18 4.47
CA LYS A 261 -14.50 8.83 4.80
C LYS A 261 -13.26 7.96 4.92
N ILE A 262 -13.17 7.22 6.00
CA ILE A 262 -12.04 6.34 6.24
C ILE A 262 -12.61 4.95 6.51
N SER A 263 -11.90 3.88 6.20
CA SER A 263 -12.19 2.54 6.69
C SER A 263 -10.87 1.81 6.96
N TRP A 264 -10.84 0.94 7.96
CA TRP A 264 -9.63 0.25 8.39
C TRP A 264 -9.87 -1.24 8.45
N VAL A 265 -8.97 -1.99 7.83
CA VAL A 265 -8.95 -3.45 7.92
C VAL A 265 -7.61 -3.90 8.44
N GLU A 266 -7.61 -4.86 9.35
CA GLU A 266 -6.42 -5.44 9.96
C GLU A 266 -6.32 -6.93 9.67
N PHE A 267 -5.11 -7.39 9.38
CA PHE A 267 -4.79 -8.81 9.19
C PHE A 267 -4.19 -9.35 10.49
N GLU A 268 -4.98 -10.09 11.26
CA GLU A 268 -4.56 -10.66 12.55
C GLU A 268 -3.77 -11.95 12.36
N TYR A 269 -2.46 -11.92 12.59
CA TYR A 269 -1.62 -13.11 12.42
C TYR A 269 -1.63 -14.01 13.67
N PRO A 270 -1.36 -15.32 13.51
CA PRO A 270 -1.28 -16.24 14.64
C PRO A 270 -0.26 -15.79 15.70
N GLU A 271 -0.56 -16.09 16.96
CA GLU A 271 0.33 -15.82 18.09
C GLU A 271 1.71 -16.46 17.87
N GLY A 272 2.77 -15.66 18.07
CA GLY A 272 4.16 -16.08 17.80
C GLY A 272 4.67 -15.73 16.41
N THR A 273 3.81 -15.24 15.50
CA THR A 273 4.27 -14.58 14.27
C THR A 273 5.08 -13.35 14.66
N TYR A 274 6.30 -13.21 14.12
CA TYR A 274 7.08 -12.00 14.33
C TYR A 274 6.38 -10.84 13.63
N LEU A 275 5.67 -10.03 14.41
CA LEU A 275 5.07 -8.79 13.95
C LEU A 275 6.06 -7.67 14.18
N PRO A 276 6.61 -7.09 13.11
CA PRO A 276 7.59 -6.05 13.29
C PRO A 276 6.91 -4.82 13.95
N GLY A 277 7.36 -4.45 15.15
CA GLY A 277 6.71 -3.42 15.98
C GLY A 277 5.52 -3.91 16.83
N GLY A 278 5.21 -5.21 16.83
CA GLY A 278 4.11 -5.79 17.62
C GLY A 278 2.72 -5.40 17.14
N ILE A 279 2.61 -4.91 15.91
CA ILE A 279 1.36 -4.45 15.30
C ILE A 279 1.01 -5.30 14.08
N ASN A 280 -0.28 -5.56 13.92
CA ASN A 280 -0.78 -6.22 12.72
C ASN A 280 -0.70 -5.28 11.51
N TYR A 281 -0.66 -5.87 10.32
CA TYR A 281 -0.69 -5.10 9.08
C TYR A 281 -2.09 -4.58 8.82
N GLN A 282 -2.18 -3.37 8.28
CA GLN A 282 -3.48 -2.72 8.05
C GLN A 282 -3.64 -2.21 6.61
N PHE A 283 -4.84 -2.34 6.08
CA PHE A 283 -5.29 -1.51 4.97
C PHE A 283 -6.07 -0.32 5.53
N HIS A 284 -5.76 0.85 5.00
CA HIS A 284 -6.36 2.13 5.37
C HIS A 284 -6.96 2.78 4.13
N PHE A 285 -8.27 2.73 3.99
CA PHE A 285 -8.97 3.28 2.83
C PHE A 285 -9.45 4.69 3.14
N VAL A 286 -9.11 5.67 2.28
CA VAL A 286 -9.41 7.09 2.53
C VAL A 286 -10.06 7.74 1.33
N ASP A 287 -11.13 8.48 1.56
CA ASP A 287 -11.78 9.36 0.59
C ASP A 287 -11.89 10.77 1.16
N GLY A 288 -11.06 11.68 0.64
CA GLY A 288 -10.83 13.02 1.17
C GLY A 288 -11.72 14.10 0.55
N TYR A 289 -12.97 14.23 1.00
CA TYR A 289 -13.97 15.16 0.46
C TYR A 289 -13.62 16.66 0.43
N LYS A 290 -12.60 17.12 1.17
CA LYS A 290 -12.37 18.55 1.42
C LYS A 290 -10.94 19.01 1.13
N TYR A 291 -10.12 18.15 0.54
CA TYR A 291 -8.84 18.63 0.06
C TYR A 291 -9.08 19.55 -1.14
N PRO A 292 -8.47 20.75 -1.19
CA PRO A 292 -8.67 21.66 -2.31
C PRO A 292 -8.20 20.93 -3.58
N PRO A 293 -9.10 20.64 -4.53
CA PRO A 293 -8.66 20.07 -5.79
C PRO A 293 -7.78 21.10 -6.49
N HIS A 294 -6.67 20.63 -7.06
CA HIS A 294 -5.90 21.44 -7.99
C HIS A 294 -6.64 21.46 -9.32
N GLU A 295 -6.67 22.61 -10.00
CA GLU A 295 -7.32 22.72 -11.30
C GLU A 295 -6.42 22.10 -12.39
N PRO A 296 -6.94 21.24 -13.28
CA PRO A 296 -8.33 20.77 -13.36
C PRO A 296 -8.67 19.74 -12.26
N GLU A 297 -9.79 19.93 -11.56
CA GLU A 297 -10.21 19.05 -10.47
C GLU A 297 -10.31 17.57 -10.89
N MET A 298 -9.46 16.73 -10.32
CA MET A 298 -9.57 15.27 -10.38
C MET A 298 -9.81 14.73 -8.96
N THR A 299 -11.04 14.28 -8.66
CA THR A 299 -11.34 13.54 -7.44
C THR A 299 -10.74 12.12 -7.51
N ILE A 300 -10.63 11.40 -6.39
CA ILE A 300 -10.24 9.98 -6.42
C ILE A 300 -11.21 9.15 -7.26
N GLU A 301 -12.51 9.45 -7.19
CA GLU A 301 -13.54 8.81 -8.02
C GLU A 301 -13.30 9.09 -9.51
N THR A 302 -13.04 10.35 -9.90
CA THR A 302 -12.72 10.69 -11.28
C THR A 302 -11.43 10.03 -11.75
N PHE A 303 -10.38 9.99 -10.92
CA PHE A 303 -9.13 9.30 -11.24
C PHE A 303 -9.36 7.80 -11.46
N ALA A 304 -10.02 7.14 -10.51
CA ALA A 304 -10.35 5.72 -10.62
C ALA A 304 -11.17 5.44 -11.89
N GLU A 305 -12.25 6.19 -12.13
CA GLU A 305 -13.05 6.04 -13.34
C GLU A 305 -12.25 6.27 -14.63
N LYS A 306 -11.31 7.23 -14.62
CA LYS A 306 -10.46 7.52 -15.77
C LYS A 306 -9.54 6.35 -16.06
N VAL A 307 -8.84 5.83 -15.05
CA VAL A 307 -7.99 4.65 -15.20
C VAL A 307 -8.83 3.46 -15.65
N GLU A 308 -9.95 3.16 -15.00
CA GLU A 308 -10.83 2.03 -15.33
C GLU A 308 -11.42 2.09 -16.75
N LYS A 309 -11.80 3.28 -17.24
CA LYS A 309 -12.49 3.40 -18.54
C LYS A 309 -11.56 3.67 -19.71
N GLU A 310 -10.45 4.38 -19.48
CA GLU A 310 -9.60 4.90 -20.55
C GLU A 310 -8.27 4.18 -20.67
N VAL A 311 -7.83 3.48 -19.61
CA VAL A 311 -6.50 2.85 -19.54
C VAL A 311 -6.60 1.36 -19.30
N ARG A 312 -7.48 0.93 -18.40
CA ARG A 312 -7.54 -0.44 -17.90
C ARG A 312 -8.33 -1.37 -18.83
N ASP A 313 -7.77 -2.55 -19.08
CA ASP A 313 -8.42 -3.65 -19.80
C ASP A 313 -8.00 -5.01 -19.21
N PHE A 314 -8.22 -5.21 -17.90
CA PHE A 314 -7.90 -6.46 -17.20
C PHE A 314 -8.67 -7.66 -17.77
N GLY A 315 -9.93 -7.47 -18.17
CA GLY A 315 -10.79 -8.48 -18.78
C GLY A 315 -10.33 -8.97 -20.16
N GLY A 316 -9.42 -8.26 -20.83
CA GLY A 316 -8.77 -8.65 -22.08
C GLY A 316 -7.50 -9.48 -21.91
N ASP A 317 -7.17 -9.91 -20.68
CA ASP A 317 -5.84 -10.39 -20.27
C ASP A 317 -4.71 -9.36 -20.46
N SER A 318 -5.02 -8.07 -20.60
CA SER A 318 -4.00 -7.05 -20.78
C SER A 318 -3.54 -6.49 -19.42
N PHE A 319 -2.26 -6.17 -19.34
CA PHE A 319 -1.64 -5.57 -18.16
C PHE A 319 -1.29 -4.12 -18.49
N ASP A 320 -1.86 -3.17 -17.76
CA ASP A 320 -1.60 -1.73 -17.95
C ASP A 320 -0.52 -1.20 -16.99
N GLU A 321 0.04 -0.03 -17.29
CA GLU A 321 1.12 0.54 -16.49
C GLU A 321 0.69 0.96 -15.07
N PHE A 322 -0.60 1.25 -14.82
CA PHE A 322 -1.12 1.59 -13.49
C PHE A 322 -1.29 0.35 -12.61
N ALA A 323 -1.41 -0.85 -13.19
CA ALA A 323 -1.43 -2.12 -12.47
C ALA A 323 -0.11 -2.42 -11.72
N HIS A 324 0.94 -1.64 -12.00
CA HIS A 324 2.17 -1.65 -11.21
C HIS A 324 2.00 -1.02 -9.83
N ASN A 325 1.03 -0.13 -9.61
CA ASN A 325 0.74 0.43 -8.29
C ASN A 325 -0.09 -0.58 -7.49
N ARG A 326 0.62 -1.42 -6.72
CA ARG A 326 0.00 -2.54 -6.00
C ARG A 326 0.71 -2.91 -4.72
N VAL A 327 -0.06 -3.49 -3.82
CA VAL A 327 0.46 -4.21 -2.65
C VAL A 327 0.52 -5.70 -2.94
N THR A 328 1.63 -6.33 -2.62
CA THR A 328 1.83 -7.78 -2.75
C THR A 328 1.81 -8.44 -1.37
N MET A 329 0.93 -9.42 -1.22
CA MET A 329 0.77 -10.19 0.00
C MET A 329 0.97 -11.69 -0.28
N TRP A 330 1.74 -12.37 0.57
CA TRP A 330 1.92 -13.81 0.46
C TRP A 330 0.76 -14.57 1.08
N VAL A 331 0.39 -15.68 0.45
CA VAL A 331 -0.58 -16.66 0.95
C VAL A 331 -0.08 -18.09 0.71
N ASP A 332 -0.52 -19.04 1.53
CA ASP A 332 -0.11 -20.45 1.40
C ASP A 332 -0.77 -21.13 0.20
N ASP A 333 -1.92 -20.62 -0.24
CA ASP A 333 -2.76 -21.27 -1.26
C ASP A 333 -3.63 -20.25 -2.01
N LEU A 334 -3.35 -20.03 -3.29
CA LEU A 334 -4.13 -19.11 -4.12
C LEU A 334 -5.53 -19.63 -4.46
N ASP A 335 -5.75 -20.96 -4.43
CA ASP A 335 -7.04 -21.56 -4.80
C ASP A 335 -8.18 -21.02 -3.93
N TYR A 336 -7.96 -20.96 -2.62
CA TYR A 336 -8.93 -20.44 -1.68
C TYR A 336 -9.38 -19.02 -2.06
N TYR A 337 -8.43 -18.14 -2.38
CA TYR A 337 -8.70 -16.74 -2.70
C TYR A 337 -9.37 -16.58 -4.07
N ALA A 338 -8.91 -17.32 -5.07
CA ALA A 338 -9.55 -17.32 -6.38
C ALA A 338 -10.99 -17.82 -6.30
N GLU A 339 -11.26 -18.88 -5.53
CA GLU A 339 -12.64 -19.35 -5.26
C GLU A 339 -13.50 -18.28 -4.60
N GLN A 340 -12.95 -17.49 -3.67
CA GLN A 340 -13.70 -16.37 -3.08
C GLN A 340 -14.06 -15.28 -4.11
N LEU A 341 -13.26 -15.10 -5.16
CA LEU A 341 -13.48 -14.06 -6.17
C LEU A 341 -14.42 -14.48 -7.31
N VAL A 342 -14.71 -15.78 -7.47
CA VAL A 342 -15.65 -16.28 -8.48
C VAL A 342 -17.05 -15.73 -8.21
N GLY A 343 -17.59 -14.96 -9.16
CA GLY A 343 -18.91 -14.37 -9.05
C GLY A 343 -19.01 -13.32 -7.93
N ASN A 344 -17.90 -12.67 -7.57
CA ASN A 344 -17.88 -11.60 -6.59
C ASN A 344 -18.87 -10.49 -6.97
N GLU A 345 -19.55 -9.93 -5.97
CA GLU A 345 -20.55 -8.88 -6.17
C GLU A 345 -19.97 -7.48 -6.37
N PHE A 346 -18.65 -7.34 -6.22
CA PHE A 346 -17.95 -6.07 -6.34
C PHE A 346 -17.55 -5.75 -7.78
N GLY A 347 -17.68 -6.72 -8.70
CA GLY A 347 -17.27 -6.58 -10.09
C GLY A 347 -15.76 -6.48 -10.26
N VAL A 348 -14.97 -6.95 -9.28
CA VAL A 348 -13.50 -6.97 -9.44
C VAL A 348 -13.10 -8.06 -10.43
N GLU A 349 -12.19 -7.71 -11.32
CA GLU A 349 -11.54 -8.64 -12.23
C GLU A 349 -10.24 -9.14 -11.60
N TRP A 350 -9.75 -10.29 -12.07
CA TRP A 350 -8.51 -10.84 -11.58
C TRP A 350 -7.90 -11.77 -12.61
N ILE A 351 -6.58 -11.90 -12.55
CA ILE A 351 -5.78 -12.72 -13.46
C ILE A 351 -4.77 -13.53 -12.66
N PHE A 352 -4.42 -14.71 -13.18
CA PHE A 352 -3.27 -15.45 -12.68
C PHE A 352 -2.03 -15.13 -13.51
N ARG A 353 -0.87 -15.10 -12.85
CA ARG A 353 0.45 -15.01 -13.46
C ARG A 353 1.44 -15.95 -12.79
N THR A 354 2.57 -16.19 -13.45
CA THR A 354 3.73 -16.88 -12.89
C THR A 354 5.03 -16.21 -13.31
N ASP A 355 6.07 -16.34 -12.49
CA ASP A 355 7.43 -15.96 -12.85
C ASP A 355 8.15 -17.04 -13.66
N GLY A 356 7.53 -18.20 -13.89
CA GLY A 356 8.15 -19.37 -14.51
C GLY A 356 9.15 -20.12 -13.59
N GLY A 357 9.42 -19.58 -12.41
CA GLY A 357 10.29 -20.11 -11.36
C GLY A 357 9.56 -20.90 -10.27
N GLY A 358 8.24 -21.09 -10.42
CA GLY A 358 7.40 -21.79 -9.44
C GLY A 358 6.72 -20.84 -8.44
N VAL A 359 6.75 -19.53 -8.69
CA VAL A 359 5.93 -18.57 -7.97
C VAL A 359 4.72 -18.20 -8.81
N TYR A 360 3.56 -18.12 -8.16
CA TYR A 360 2.27 -17.82 -8.75
C TYR A 360 1.70 -16.57 -8.12
N TYR A 361 0.97 -15.81 -8.93
CA TYR A 361 0.41 -14.52 -8.57
C TYR A 361 -1.06 -14.50 -8.95
N LEU A 362 -1.92 -14.06 -8.04
CA LEU A 362 -3.30 -13.67 -8.30
C LEU A 362 -3.36 -12.14 -8.22
N VAL A 363 -3.43 -11.50 -9.37
CA VAL A 363 -3.51 -10.03 -9.47
C VAL A 363 -4.98 -9.65 -9.53
N ILE A 364 -5.44 -8.90 -8.53
CA ILE A 364 -6.83 -8.50 -8.34
C ILE A 364 -6.94 -7.03 -8.70
N ASP A 365 -7.71 -6.75 -9.74
CA ASP A 365 -8.07 -5.39 -10.11
C ASP A 365 -9.14 -4.85 -9.17
N SER A 366 -8.67 -4.28 -8.07
CA SER A 366 -9.52 -3.67 -7.05
C SER A 366 -9.56 -2.15 -7.14
N ALA A 367 -8.91 -1.49 -8.12
CA ALA A 367 -8.71 -0.04 -8.01
C ALA A 367 -10.03 0.75 -8.09
N GLY A 368 -11.03 0.26 -8.84
CA GLY A 368 -12.37 0.83 -8.83
C GLY A 368 -13.05 0.87 -7.45
N ILE A 369 -12.59 0.09 -6.47
CA ILE A 369 -13.10 0.09 -5.09
C ILE A 369 -12.07 0.56 -4.05
N THR A 370 -10.82 0.09 -4.14
CA THR A 370 -9.75 0.34 -3.16
C THR A 370 -8.80 1.46 -3.58
N GLY A 371 -8.80 1.84 -4.86
CA GLY A 371 -7.82 2.77 -5.43
C GLY A 371 -6.47 2.14 -5.83
N ASN A 372 -6.26 0.85 -5.57
CA ASN A 372 -5.03 0.13 -5.93
C ASN A 372 -5.33 -1.29 -6.44
N VAL A 373 -4.33 -1.90 -7.09
CA VAL A 373 -4.32 -3.35 -7.35
C VAL A 373 -3.82 -4.10 -6.12
N ILE A 374 -4.38 -5.28 -5.86
CA ILE A 374 -3.91 -6.18 -4.81
C ILE A 374 -3.37 -7.44 -5.47
N GLU A 375 -2.16 -7.84 -5.12
CA GLU A 375 -1.53 -9.05 -5.63
C GLU A 375 -1.35 -10.06 -4.48
N LEU A 376 -1.87 -11.27 -4.66
CA LEU A 376 -1.57 -12.38 -3.76
C LEU A 376 -0.51 -13.27 -4.41
N VAL A 377 0.50 -13.68 -3.66
CA VAL A 377 1.61 -14.49 -4.15
C VAL A 377 1.73 -15.80 -3.36
N SER A 378 2.08 -16.89 -4.04
CA SER A 378 2.27 -18.21 -3.43
C SER A 378 3.29 -19.04 -4.23
N ASP A 379 3.97 -19.96 -3.57
CA ASP A 379 4.75 -21.03 -4.23
C ASP A 379 3.90 -22.24 -4.64
N LYS A 380 2.60 -22.22 -4.31
CA LYS A 380 1.66 -23.25 -4.70
C LYS A 380 0.87 -22.84 -5.93
N ALA A 381 0.99 -23.66 -6.98
CA ALA A 381 0.20 -23.51 -8.20
C ALA A 381 -1.31 -23.64 -7.91
N PRO A 382 -2.16 -22.75 -8.45
CA PRO A 382 -3.59 -22.94 -8.36
C PRO A 382 -4.04 -24.18 -9.16
N VAL A 383 -5.05 -24.89 -8.66
CA VAL A 383 -5.68 -26.00 -9.37
C VAL A 383 -6.30 -25.50 -10.67
N GLY A 384 -5.82 -26.04 -11.79
CA GLY A 384 -6.28 -25.63 -13.13
C GLY A 384 -5.40 -24.56 -13.79
N ALA A 385 -4.25 -24.20 -13.21
CA ALA A 385 -3.28 -23.25 -13.75
C ALA A 385 -2.56 -23.66 -15.06
N ALA A 386 -3.12 -24.58 -15.85
CA ALA A 386 -2.45 -25.13 -17.03
C ALA A 386 -2.15 -24.08 -18.13
N ASP A 387 -2.83 -22.93 -18.10
CA ASP A 387 -2.72 -21.85 -19.08
C ASP A 387 -2.38 -20.48 -18.44
N VAL A 388 -1.64 -20.46 -17.33
CA VAL A 388 -1.25 -19.20 -16.66
C VAL A 388 -0.13 -18.51 -17.43
N LYS A 389 -0.39 -17.28 -17.91
CA LYS A 389 0.59 -16.43 -18.58
C LYS A 389 1.77 -16.09 -17.67
N THR A 390 2.96 -15.95 -18.24
CA THR A 390 4.11 -15.46 -17.48
C THR A 390 4.10 -13.93 -17.43
N TRP A 391 4.73 -13.34 -16.41
CA TRP A 391 5.00 -11.90 -16.39
C TRP A 391 5.80 -11.43 -17.62
N GLU A 392 6.68 -12.29 -18.15
CA GLU A 392 7.50 -11.98 -19.31
C GLU A 392 6.68 -11.82 -20.59
N GLU A 393 5.63 -12.63 -20.75
CA GLU A 393 4.71 -12.55 -21.89
C GLU A 393 4.04 -11.18 -21.93
N ASP A 394 3.59 -10.66 -20.78
CA ASP A 394 2.90 -9.38 -20.72
C ASP A 394 3.84 -8.18 -20.86
N LEU A 395 4.97 -8.21 -20.15
CA LEU A 395 5.87 -7.06 -20.04
C LEU A 395 6.73 -6.87 -21.28
N CYS A 396 7.16 -7.96 -21.93
CA CYS A 396 8.13 -7.89 -23.01
C CYS A 396 7.52 -8.14 -24.39
N GLN A 397 6.52 -9.02 -24.54
CA GLN A 397 6.01 -9.37 -25.88
C GLN A 397 5.06 -8.32 -26.46
N ASN A 398 4.38 -7.54 -25.63
CA ASN A 398 3.51 -6.46 -26.09
C ASN A 398 4.28 -5.22 -26.60
N SER A 399 5.57 -5.12 -26.30
CA SER A 399 6.40 -3.97 -26.73
C SER A 399 6.97 -4.10 -28.15
N GLU A 400 6.80 -5.25 -28.80
CA GLU A 400 7.33 -5.53 -30.15
C GLU A 400 6.26 -5.56 -31.27
N GLN A 401 4.99 -5.35 -30.93
CA GLN A 401 3.88 -5.21 -31.89
C GLN A 401 3.59 -3.74 -32.19
#